data_AF-A0A6I1QJI3-F1
#
_entry.id   AF-A0A6I1QJI3-F1
#
_cell.length_a   1.000
_cell.length_b   1.000
_cell.length_c   1.000
_cell.angle_alpha   90.00
_cell.angle_beta   90.00
_cell.angle_gamma   90.00
#
_symmetry.space_group_name_H-M   'P 1'
#
loop_
_entity.id
_entity.type
_entity.pdbx_description
1 polymer ?
#
loop_
_entity_poly.entity_id
_entity_poly.type
_entity_poly.pdbx_seq_one_letter_code
_entity_poly.pdbx_strand_id
1 'polypeptide(L)' 'MPDSEDLFTAIRTGDAARVRAMVQADPGLAEARDESGLSAVMTAAYHHQQEVLRVLLDADPELDIFAAA' A
#
# COMPACT_ATOMS: atom_id res chain seq x y z
N MET A 1 -11.75 2.56 8.50
CA MET A 1 -10.60 2.82 9.39
C MET A 1 -9.86 3.98 8.76
N PRO A 2 -9.71 5.13 9.43
CA PRO A 2 -9.18 6.36 8.81
C PRO A 2 -7.77 6.18 8.22
N ASP A 3 -6.97 5.26 8.76
CA ASP A 3 -5.59 5.04 8.32
C ASP A 3 -5.48 4.33 6.97
N SER A 4 -6.44 3.48 6.59
CA SER A 4 -6.40 2.76 5.31
C SER A 4 -6.75 3.69 4.13
N GLU A 5 -7.80 4.51 4.26
CA GLU A 5 -8.20 5.47 3.21
C GLU A 5 -7.11 6.53 2.97
N ASP A 6 -6.47 7.00 4.03
CA ASP A 6 -5.32 7.91 3.96
C ASP A 6 -4.12 7.26 3.27
N LEU A 7 -3.85 5.98 3.55
CA LEU A 7 -2.79 5.22 2.88
C LEU A 7 -3.04 5.16 1.38
N PHE A 8 -4.25 4.76 0.97
CA PHE A 8 -4.58 4.68 -0.46
C PHE A 8 -4.56 6.03 -1.16
N THR A 9 -4.90 7.10 -0.45
CA THR A 9 -4.74 8.47 -0.97
C THR A 9 -3.28 8.80 -1.18
N ALA A 10 -2.41 8.54 -0.20
CA ALA A 10 -0.96 8.75 -0.32
C ALA A 10 -0.33 7.90 -1.43
N ILE A 11 -0.82 6.66 -1.61
CA ILE A 11 -0.41 5.80 -2.73
C ILE A 11 -0.78 6.45 -4.06
N ARG A 12 -2.04 6.87 -4.24
CA ARG A 12 -2.50 7.48 -5.50
C ARG A 12 -1.76 8.77 -5.85
N THR A 13 -1.42 9.58 -4.84
CA THR A 13 -0.67 10.84 -5.02
C THR A 13 0.84 10.64 -5.16
N GLY A 14 1.36 9.44 -4.90
CA GLY A 14 2.79 9.15 -4.97
C GLY A 14 3.58 9.63 -3.75
N ASP A 15 2.92 9.89 -2.62
CA ASP A 15 3.57 10.37 -1.39
C ASP A 15 4.26 9.23 -0.63
N ALA A 16 5.42 8.82 -1.15
CA ALA A 16 6.21 7.73 -0.58
C ALA A 16 6.67 8.01 0.86
N ALA A 17 6.90 9.28 1.22
CA ALA A 17 7.30 9.67 2.57
C ALA A 17 6.16 9.42 3.57
N ARG A 18 4.93 9.81 3.21
CA ARG A 18 3.75 9.56 4.05
C ARG A 18 3.44 8.06 4.14
N VAL A 19 3.49 7.33 3.02
CA VAL A 19 3.31 5.86 3.03
C VAL A 19 4.32 5.20 3.95
N ARG A 20 5.60 5.61 3.89
CA ARG A 20 6.65 5.07 4.75
C ARG A 20 6.36 5.31 6.23
N ALA A 21 5.96 6.53 6.59
CA ALA A 21 5.64 6.86 7.97
C ALA A 21 4.45 6.04 8.50
N MET A 22 3.43 5.84 7.67
CA MET A 22 2.24 5.06 8.03
C MET A 22 2.57 3.59 8.23
N VAL A 23 3.29 2.99 7.28
CA VAL A 23 3.64 1.56 7.33
C VAL A 23 4.69 1.28 8.43
N GLN A 24 5.55 2.25 8.76
CA GLN A 24 6.43 2.13 9.93
C GLN A 24 5.68 2.20 11.27
N ALA A 25 4.59 2.97 11.33
CA ALA A 25 3.76 3.07 12.52
C ALA A 25 2.88 1.82 12.70
N ASP A 26 2.33 1.31 11.59
CA ASP A 26 1.53 0.10 11.54
C ASP A 26 1.86 -0.72 10.29
N PRO A 27 2.70 -1.77 10.41
CA PRO A 27 3.04 -2.65 9.30
C PRO A 27 1.83 -3.33 8.65
N GLY A 28 0.74 -3.55 9.39
CA GLY A 28 -0.49 -4.16 8.88
C GLY A 28 -1.18 -3.32 7.79
N LEU A 29 -0.85 -2.02 7.69
CA LEU A 29 -1.36 -1.16 6.61
C LEU A 29 -0.84 -1.57 5.24
N ALA A 30 0.35 -2.18 5.14
CA ALA A 30 0.88 -2.64 3.85
C ALA A 30 0.05 -3.79 3.24
N GLU A 31 -0.72 -4.51 4.06
CA GLU A 31 -1.65 -5.58 3.67
C GLU A 31 -3.09 -5.08 3.49
N ALA A 32 -3.35 -3.79 3.77
CA ALA A 32 -4.67 -3.21 3.62
C ALA A 32 -5.17 -3.34 2.19
N ARG A 33 -6.50 -3.50 2.06
CA ARG A 33 -7.22 -3.52 0.79
C ARG A 33 -8.13 -2.31 0.68
N ASP A 34 -8.24 -1.76 -0.53
CA ASP A 34 -9.15 -0.66 -0.81
C ASP A 34 -10.59 -1.15 -0.97
N GLU A 35 -11.51 -0.22 -1.25
CA GLU A 35 -12.93 -0.51 -1.47
C GLU A 35 -13.18 -1.46 -2.66
N SER A 36 -12.24 -1.56 -3.59
CA SER A 36 -12.30 -2.46 -4.75
C SER A 36 -11.65 -3.82 -4.46
N GLY A 37 -11.10 -4.02 -3.26
CA GLY A 37 -10.40 -5.23 -2.85
C GLY A 37 -8.95 -5.31 -3.32
N LEU A 38 -8.39 -4.23 -3.89
CA LEU A 38 -6.99 -4.16 -4.31
C LEU A 38 -6.07 -3.90 -3.11
N SER A 39 -4.97 -4.64 -3.02
CA SER A 39 -3.95 -4.39 -1.98
C SER A 39 -3.17 -3.11 -2.26
N ALA A 40 -2.61 -2.52 -1.21
CA ALA A 40 -1.75 -1.33 -1.30
C ALA A 40 -0.66 -1.46 -2.38
N VAL A 41 0.00 -2.63 -2.44
CA VAL A 41 1.04 -2.95 -3.44
C VAL A 41 0.47 -2.92 -4.87
N MET A 42 -0.69 -3.53 -5.06
CA MET A 42 -1.34 -3.61 -6.37
C MET A 42 -1.82 -2.23 -6.84
N THR A 43 -2.36 -1.42 -5.93
CA THR A 43 -2.75 -0.03 -6.19
C THR A 43 -1.53 0.81 -6.57
N ALA A 44 -0.42 0.70 -5.85
CA ALA A 44 0.82 1.40 -6.20
C ALA A 44 1.35 1.01 -7.60
N ALA A 45 1.31 -0.29 -7.93
CA ALA A 45 1.70 -0.79 -9.25
C ALA A 45 0.77 -0.27 -10.36
N TYR A 46 -0.54 -0.29 -10.13
CA TYR A 46 -1.56 0.19 -11.07
C TYR A 46 -1.44 1.69 -11.37
N HIS A 47 -1.12 2.48 -10.34
CA HIS A 47 -0.90 3.92 -10.48
C HIS A 47 0.53 4.30 -10.91
N HIS A 48 1.38 3.33 -11.25
CA HIS A 48 2.78 3.53 -11.67
C HIS A 48 3.66 4.23 -10.63
N GLN A 49 3.35 4.07 -9.35
CA GLN A 49 4.04 4.73 -8.24
C GLN A 49 5.22 3.88 -7.75
N GLN A 50 6.32 3.87 -8.50
CA GLN A 50 7.46 2.99 -8.22
C GLN A 50 8.11 3.21 -6.85
N GLU A 51 8.21 4.47 -6.41
CA GLU A 51 8.84 4.77 -5.12
C GLU A 51 7.97 4.31 -3.95
N VAL A 52 6.66 4.52 -4.05
CA VAL A 52 5.67 3.99 -3.10
C VAL A 52 5.69 2.46 -3.09
N LEU A 53 5.73 1.83 -4.26
CA LEU A 53 5.81 0.38 -4.39
C LEU A 53 7.04 -0.17 -3.66
N ARG A 54 8.18 0.50 -3.79
CA ARG A 54 9.41 0.12 -3.09
C ARG A 54 9.29 0.27 -1.57
N VAL A 55 8.67 1.34 -1.09
CA VAL A 55 8.39 1.52 0.34
C VAL A 55 7.50 0.41 0.89
N LEU A 56 6.45 0.04 0.15
CA LEU A 56 5.54 -1.03 0.55
C LEU A 56 6.25 -2.38 0.56
N LEU A 57 7.09 -2.68 -0.44
CA LEU A 57 7.86 -3.93 -0.48
C LEU A 57 8.96 -4.00 0.59
N ASP A 58 9.60 -2.87 0.91
CA ASP A 58 10.62 -2.78 1.97
C ASP A 58 10.02 -3.04 3.38
N ALA A 59 8.69 -2.91 3.53
CA ALA A 59 7.99 -3.23 4.76
C ALA A 59 7.70 -4.72 4.97
N ASP A 60 8.09 -5.56 4.01
CA ASP A 60 7.87 -7.01 3.99
C ASP A 60 6.40 -7.42 4.28
N PRO A 61 5.41 -6.83 3.58
CA PRO A 61 4.01 -7.26 3.73
C PRO A 61 3.90 -8.72 3.34
N GLU A 62 2.97 -9.46 3.97
CA GLU A 62 2.57 -10.75 3.42
C GLU A 62 1.98 -10.52 2.02
N LEU A 63 2.82 -10.69 1.00
CA LEU A 63 2.42 -10.70 -0.39
C LEU A 63 1.66 -12.00 -0.59
N ASP A 64 0.35 -11.96 -0.33
CA ASP A 64 -0.52 -13.04 -0.73
C ASP A 64 -0.55 -13.08 -2.27
N ILE A 65 0.22 -14.03 -2.83
CA ILE A 65 0.36 -14.27 -4.28
C ILE A 65 -0.98 -14.79 -4.86
N PHE A 66 -1.98 -15.11 -4.03
CA PHE A 66 -3.25 -15.69 -4.44
C PHE A 66 -4.39 -14.65 -4.54
N ALA A 67 -4.26 -13.69 -5.46
CA ALA A 67 -5.41 -12.90 -5.94
C ALA A 67 -5.98 -13.45 -7.27
N ALA A 68 -5.85 -14.75 -7.52
CA ALA A 68 -6.47 -15.44 -8.66
C ALA A 68 -6.90 -16.86 -8.26
N ALA A 69 -8.17 -17.02 -7.89
CA ALA A 69 -8.92 -18.28 -7.94
C ALA A 69 -10.37 -17.98 -8.30
#